data_AF-A0A9Q0KGZ3-F1
#
_entry.id   AF-A0A9Q0KGZ3-F1
#
_cell.length_a   1.000
_cell.length_b   1.000
_cell.length_c   1.000
_cell.angle_alpha   90.00
_cell.angle_beta   90.00
_cell.angle_gamma   90.00
#
_symmetry.space_group_name_H-M   'P 1'
#
loop_
_entity.id
_entity.type
_entity.pdbx_description
1 polymer ?
#
loop_
_entity_poly.entity_id
_entity_poly.type
_entity_poly.pdbx_seq_one_letter_code
_entity_poly.pdbx_strand_id
1 'polypeptide(L)'
;MSFCPLTSMTLTSYRLVNLLLVLCSLYTIYFIVSLSFLHSSPSSSESLLWTTLPHFSTPTSLNHIVFDISSSVKSWPQRKDYVRPSWKPHHMCGYVLLDTMPSWKAASSNALLPPICVFEDTSQYCYTNKHGYQLAIHVARVVLETVALNRSNV
;
A
#
# COMPACT_ATOMS: atom_id res chain seq x y z
N MET A 1 -66.73 23.82 4.47
CA MET A 1 -65.60 23.64 3.52
C MET A 1 -64.32 23.89 4.29
N SER A 2 -63.64 22.81 4.71
CA SER A 2 -62.44 22.89 5.54
C SER A 2 -61.21 23.08 4.67
N PHE A 3 -60.48 24.16 4.90
CA PHE A 3 -59.17 24.42 4.32
C PHE A 3 -58.09 23.73 5.16
N CYS A 4 -57.31 22.81 4.57
CA CYS A 4 -56.06 22.31 5.14
C CYS A 4 -54.88 23.20 4.69
N PRO A 5 -53.95 23.61 5.57
CA PRO A 5 -52.77 24.36 5.15
C PRO A 5 -51.62 23.41 4.79
N LEU A 6 -51.09 23.58 3.58
CA LEU A 6 -50.01 22.78 2.98
C LEU A 6 -48.60 23.38 3.26
N THR A 7 -48.36 23.94 4.44
CA THR A 7 -47.13 24.71 4.74
C THR A 7 -46.23 24.11 5.84
N SER A 8 -46.60 23.00 6.50
CA SER A 8 -45.77 22.40 7.57
C SER A 8 -44.67 21.44 7.07
N MET A 9 -44.69 21.05 5.79
CA MET A 9 -43.84 19.96 5.26
C MET A 9 -42.42 20.39 4.85
N THR A 10 -42.17 21.68 4.61
CA THR A 10 -40.82 22.17 4.25
C THR A 10 -39.98 22.50 5.49
N LEU A 11 -40.63 22.93 6.58
CA LEU A 11 -39.98 23.32 7.82
C LEU A 11 -39.48 22.10 8.64
N THR A 12 -40.20 20.98 8.53
CA THR A 12 -39.86 19.72 9.18
C THR A 12 -38.72 18.99 8.46
N SER A 13 -38.64 19.12 7.13
CA SER A 13 -37.59 18.49 6.32
C SER A 13 -36.18 18.99 6.69
N TYR A 14 -35.95 20.31 6.79
CA TYR A 14 -34.62 20.82 7.16
C TYR A 14 -34.22 20.45 8.60
N ARG A 15 -35.18 20.34 9.52
CA ARG A 15 -34.92 19.93 10.90
C ARG A 15 -34.50 18.47 10.98
N LEU A 16 -35.14 17.61 10.17
CA LEU A 16 -34.77 16.20 10.05
C LEU A 16 -33.40 16.03 9.39
N VAL A 17 -33.10 16.77 8.32
CA VAL A 17 -31.79 16.75 7.66
C VAL A 17 -30.70 17.21 8.63
N ASN A 18 -30.93 18.28 9.38
CA ASN A 18 -29.97 18.76 10.37
C ASN A 18 -29.77 17.74 11.52
N LEU A 19 -30.85 17.09 11.97
CA LEU A 19 -30.77 16.02 12.97
C LEU A 19 -30.00 14.79 12.47
N LEU A 20 -30.22 14.40 11.21
CA LEU A 20 -29.46 13.32 10.56
C LEU A 20 -27.97 13.68 10.43
N LEU A 21 -27.65 14.92 10.06
CA LEU A 21 -26.28 15.42 9.99
C LEU A 21 -25.58 15.38 11.36
N VAL A 22 -26.28 15.78 12.42
CA VAL A 22 -25.76 15.71 13.80
C VAL A 22 -25.55 14.28 14.26
N LEU A 23 -26.49 13.36 13.98
CA LEU A 23 -26.32 11.94 14.33
C LEU A 23 -25.15 11.30 13.57
N CYS A 24 -25.01 11.63 12.28
CA CYS A 24 -23.93 11.13 11.46
C CYS A 24 -22.57 11.63 11.97
N SER A 25 -22.45 12.92 12.30
CA SER A 25 -21.21 13.46 12.85
C SER A 25 -20.86 12.82 14.20
N LEU A 26 -21.82 12.63 15.10
CA LEU A 26 -21.59 11.95 16.38
C LEU A 26 -21.14 10.48 16.20
N TYR A 27 -21.73 9.75 15.26
CA TYR A 27 -21.33 8.38 14.95
C TYR A 27 -19.88 8.32 14.42
N THR A 28 -19.52 9.23 13.51
CA THR A 28 -18.15 9.27 12.97
C THR A 28 -17.14 9.60 14.05
N ILE A 29 -17.44 10.56 14.94
CA ILE A 29 -16.57 10.90 16.08
C ILE A 29 -16.42 9.70 17.01
N TYR A 30 -17.52 9.01 17.35
CA TYR A 30 -17.48 7.80 18.16
C TYR A 30 -16.59 6.71 17.55
N PHE A 31 -16.72 6.47 16.24
CA PHE A 31 -15.91 5.48 15.52
C PHE A 31 -14.41 5.84 15.56
N ILE A 32 -14.05 7.10 15.32
CA ILE A 32 -12.65 7.56 15.38
C ILE A 32 -12.09 7.43 16.80
N VAL A 33 -12.86 7.79 17.84
CA VAL A 33 -12.44 7.64 19.24
C VAL A 33 -12.30 6.17 19.61
N SER A 34 -13.21 5.30 19.15
CA SER A 34 -13.13 3.86 19.34
C SER A 34 -11.88 3.27 18.66
N LEU A 35 -11.57 3.66 17.42
CA LEU A 35 -10.31 3.27 16.76
C LEU A 35 -9.09 3.77 17.52
N SER A 36 -9.13 5.02 17.98
CA SER A 36 -8.02 5.61 18.75
C SER A 36 -7.83 4.88 20.07
N PHE A 37 -8.91 4.44 20.73
CA PHE A 37 -8.84 3.63 21.95
C PHE A 37 -8.34 2.21 21.68
N LEU A 38 -8.73 1.59 20.55
CA LEU A 38 -8.15 0.32 20.11
C LEU A 38 -6.64 0.45 19.80
N HIS A 39 -6.24 1.54 19.15
CA HIS A 39 -4.83 1.81 18.82
C HIS A 39 -4.01 2.19 20.06
N SER A 40 -4.64 2.87 21.03
CA SER A 40 -4.02 3.29 22.29
C SER A 40 -4.10 2.22 23.37
N SER A 41 -4.73 1.06 23.10
CA SER A 41 -4.58 -0.10 23.98
C SER A 41 -3.10 -0.46 23.95
N PRO A 42 -2.39 -0.35 25.09
CA PRO A 42 -1.00 -0.75 25.12
C PRO A 42 -0.99 -2.25 24.85
N SER A 43 -0.33 -2.66 23.76
CA SER A 43 0.10 -4.03 23.54
C SER A 43 1.14 -4.40 24.61
N SER A 44 0.73 -4.44 25.87
CA SER A 44 1.57 -4.64 27.06
C SER A 44 1.21 -5.93 27.77
N SER A 45 0.97 -7.00 27.01
CA SER A 45 0.87 -8.37 27.53
C SER A 45 1.74 -9.37 26.77
N GLU A 46 2.53 -8.93 25.79
CA GLU A 46 3.51 -9.79 25.11
C GLU A 46 4.95 -9.60 25.63
N SER A 47 5.21 -8.70 26.58
CA SER A 47 6.58 -8.45 27.07
C SER A 47 7.12 -9.50 28.05
N LEU A 48 6.27 -10.39 28.57
CA LEU A 48 6.67 -11.42 29.54
C LEU A 48 7.05 -12.76 28.91
N LEU A 49 6.74 -12.99 27.63
CA LEU A 49 7.06 -14.25 26.95
C LEU A 49 8.37 -14.18 26.14
N TRP A 50 8.86 -12.99 25.80
CA TRP A 50 10.11 -12.80 25.05
C TRP A 50 11.37 -12.84 25.92
N THR A 51 11.25 -12.81 27.25
CA THR A 51 12.40 -12.74 28.16
C THR A 51 13.14 -14.07 28.34
N THR A 52 12.63 -15.17 27.79
CA THR A 52 13.24 -16.51 27.92
C THR A 52 13.91 -17.01 26.64
N LEU A 53 13.80 -16.28 25.52
CA LEU A 53 14.57 -16.59 24.31
C LEU A 53 15.84 -15.73 24.30
N PRO A 54 17.05 -16.28 24.04
CA PRO A 54 18.24 -15.46 23.87
C PRO A 54 17.99 -14.50 22.70
N HIS A 55 17.72 -13.25 23.00
CA HIS A 55 17.51 -12.21 22.02
C HIS A 55 18.86 -11.88 21.38
N PHE A 56 19.26 -12.67 20.39
CA PHE A 56 20.25 -12.28 19.41
C PHE A 56 19.61 -11.26 18.47
N SER A 57 19.32 -10.04 18.96
CA SER A 57 19.03 -8.91 18.07
C SER A 57 20.34 -8.50 17.43
N THR A 58 20.66 -9.11 16.29
CA THR A 58 21.60 -8.45 15.38
C THR A 58 20.98 -7.11 14.98
N PRO A 59 21.74 -6.00 15.04
CA PRO A 59 21.20 -4.69 14.68
C PRO A 59 20.73 -4.71 13.23
N THR A 60 19.48 -4.31 13.02
CA THR A 60 18.85 -4.26 11.69
C THR A 60 19.51 -3.16 10.86
N SER A 61 20.47 -3.54 10.01
CA SER A 61 21.07 -2.65 9.01
C SER A 61 20.14 -2.42 7.81
N LEU A 62 20.37 -1.33 7.06
CA LEU A 62 19.62 -1.01 5.82
C LEU A 62 19.69 -2.12 4.76
N ASN A 63 20.69 -3.00 4.83
CA ASN A 63 20.85 -4.14 3.92
C ASN A 63 19.78 -5.24 4.13
N HIS A 64 19.06 -5.19 5.25
CA HIS A 64 17.93 -6.11 5.51
C HIS A 64 16.61 -5.60 4.88
N ILE A 65 16.59 -4.39 4.32
CA ILE A 65 15.42 -3.80 3.67
C ILE A 65 15.63 -3.87 2.15
N VAL A 66 14.68 -4.50 1.46
CA VAL A 66 14.67 -4.56 0.00
C VAL A 66 13.60 -3.61 -0.53
N PHE A 67 14.02 -2.69 -1.39
CA PHE A 67 13.13 -1.75 -2.07
C PHE A 67 12.78 -2.29 -3.46
N ASP A 68 11.53 -2.69 -3.64
CA ASP A 68 11.00 -3.10 -4.93
C ASP A 68 10.09 -2.01 -5.51
N ILE A 69 10.34 -1.64 -6.76
CA ILE A 69 9.58 -0.63 -7.48
C ILE A 69 8.98 -1.29 -8.73
N SER A 70 7.69 -1.61 -8.66
CA SER A 70 6.95 -2.09 -9.83
C SER A 70 6.47 -0.92 -10.69
N SER A 71 6.75 -0.98 -12.00
CA SER A 71 6.32 0.01 -12.98
C SER A 71 6.11 -0.66 -14.34
N SER A 72 5.26 -0.07 -15.20
CA SER A 72 5.23 -0.49 -16.60
C SER A 72 6.42 0.08 -17.37
N VAL A 73 6.89 -0.62 -18.40
CA VAL A 73 7.92 -0.18 -19.34
C VAL A 73 7.57 1.17 -19.95
N LYS A 74 6.28 1.40 -20.23
CA LYS A 74 5.79 2.65 -20.82
C LYS A 74 5.93 3.85 -19.87
N SER A 75 5.76 3.63 -18.58
CA SER A 75 5.78 4.71 -17.57
C SER A 75 7.13 4.88 -16.89
N TRP A 76 7.99 3.85 -16.91
CA TRP A 76 9.29 3.86 -16.26
C TRP A 76 10.21 5.02 -16.70
N PRO A 77 10.31 5.39 -18.00
CA PRO A 77 11.17 6.49 -18.43
C PRO A 77 10.86 7.83 -17.77
N GLN A 78 9.58 8.09 -17.46
CA GLN A 78 9.15 9.30 -16.76
C GLN A 78 9.34 9.16 -15.24
N ARG A 79 9.22 7.95 -14.70
CA ARG A 79 9.27 7.70 -13.25
C ARG A 79 10.67 7.56 -12.68
N LYS A 80 11.66 7.18 -13.49
CA LYS A 80 13.06 7.00 -13.06
C LYS A 80 13.65 8.24 -12.38
N ASP A 81 13.22 9.44 -12.77
CA ASP A 81 13.71 10.69 -12.20
C ASP A 81 13.22 10.92 -10.76
N TYR A 82 12.09 10.33 -10.36
CA TYR A 82 11.62 10.34 -8.97
C TYR A 82 12.34 9.31 -8.09
N VAL A 83 12.81 8.22 -8.70
CA VAL A 83 13.53 7.16 -7.99
C VAL A 83 14.97 7.57 -7.72
N ARG A 84 15.60 8.32 -8.64
CA ARG A 84 17.00 8.73 -8.55
C ARG A 84 17.41 9.38 -7.22
N PRO A 85 16.68 10.35 -6.64
CA PRO A 85 17.08 10.98 -5.37
C PRO A 85 16.96 10.05 -4.17
N SER A 86 16.03 9.10 -4.23
CA SER A 86 15.77 8.13 -3.16
C SER A 86 16.68 6.91 -3.26
N TRP A 87 17.32 6.67 -4.40
CA TRP A 87 18.19 5.53 -4.63
C TRP A 87 19.65 5.85 -4.25
N LYS A 88 20.21 5.05 -3.35
CA LYS A 88 21.63 5.10 -2.99
C LYS A 88 22.32 3.81 -3.41
N PRO A 89 23.16 3.81 -4.45
CA PRO A 89 23.92 2.63 -4.83
C PRO A 89 24.79 2.14 -3.66
N HIS A 90 24.94 0.83 -3.53
CA HIS A 90 25.70 0.13 -2.47
C HIS A 90 25.15 0.22 -1.05
N HIS A 91 24.21 1.13 -0.75
CA HIS A 91 23.56 1.24 0.56
C HIS A 91 22.12 0.71 0.57
N MET A 92 21.52 0.56 -0.61
CA MET A 92 20.17 0.07 -0.79
C MET A 92 20.19 -1.17 -1.65
N CYS A 93 19.49 -2.20 -1.19
CA CYS A 93 19.18 -3.40 -1.96
C CYS A 93 17.80 -3.19 -2.59
N GLY A 94 17.68 -3.35 -3.90
CA GLY A 94 16.42 -3.11 -4.57
C GLY A 94 16.47 -3.32 -6.07
N TYR A 95 15.30 -3.58 -6.64
CA TYR A 95 15.11 -3.87 -8.06
C TYR A 95 13.91 -3.10 -8.58
N VAL A 96 13.95 -2.75 -9.86
CA VAL A 96 12.79 -2.19 -10.56
C VAL A 96 12.19 -3.30 -11.40
N LEU A 97 11.00 -3.77 -11.01
CA LEU A 97 10.29 -4.80 -11.74
C LEU A 97 9.41 -4.16 -12.83
N LEU A 98 9.68 -4.52 -14.09
CA LEU A 98 8.95 -4.07 -15.26
C LEU A 98 8.05 -5.16 -15.84
N ASP A 99 6.94 -4.74 -16.44
CA ASP A 99 5.92 -5.61 -17.06
C ASP A 99 6.32 -6.27 -18.36
N THR A 100 7.30 -5.74 -19.06
CA THR A 100 7.79 -6.32 -20.30
C THR A 100 9.27 -6.04 -20.41
N MET A 101 9.97 -6.80 -21.26
CA MET A 101 11.34 -6.46 -21.61
C MET A 101 11.35 -5.09 -22.31
N PRO A 102 12.06 -4.07 -21.77
CA PRO A 102 12.19 -2.82 -22.46
C PRO A 102 12.95 -3.03 -23.79
N SER A 103 12.38 -2.56 -24.90
CA SER A 103 13.04 -2.61 -26.22
C SER A 103 14.26 -1.69 -26.31
N TRP A 104 14.30 -0.66 -25.46
CA TRP A 104 15.49 0.17 -25.29
C TRP A 104 16.48 -0.56 -24.40
N LYS A 105 17.78 -0.51 -24.72
CA LYS A 105 18.86 -0.94 -23.82
C LYS A 105 18.77 -0.14 -22.53
N ALA A 106 17.95 -0.61 -21.59
CA ALA A 106 17.74 0.09 -20.35
C ALA A 106 19.02 -0.03 -19.55
N ALA A 107 19.62 1.12 -19.30
CA ALA A 107 20.92 1.31 -18.69
C ALA A 107 20.97 0.66 -17.29
N SER A 108 21.21 -0.65 -17.24
CA SER A 108 21.74 -1.34 -16.06
C SER A 108 23.13 -0.81 -15.68
N SER A 109 23.75 -0.01 -16.54
CA SER A 109 25.09 0.56 -16.40
C SER A 109 25.14 1.91 -15.65
N ASN A 110 24.01 2.57 -15.39
CA ASN A 110 24.03 3.83 -14.65
C ASN A 110 23.90 3.51 -13.16
N ALA A 111 25.02 3.58 -12.42
CA ALA A 111 25.07 3.38 -10.96
C ALA A 111 24.07 4.24 -10.17
N LEU A 112 23.46 5.26 -10.79
CA LEU A 112 22.46 6.15 -10.22
C LEU A 112 21.02 5.62 -10.26
N LEU A 113 20.76 4.45 -10.86
CA LEU A 113 19.44 3.84 -10.90
C LEU A 113 19.51 2.39 -10.40
N PRO A 114 18.40 1.86 -9.86
CA PRO A 114 18.35 0.47 -9.44
C PRO A 114 18.41 -0.47 -10.65
N PRO A 115 18.91 -1.70 -10.47
CA PRO A 115 18.86 -2.74 -11.51
C PRO A 115 17.42 -3.00 -11.93
N ILE A 116 17.23 -3.21 -13.23
CA ILE A 116 15.91 -3.47 -13.83
C ILE A 116 15.74 -4.98 -14.01
N CYS A 117 14.65 -5.51 -13.48
CA CYS A 117 14.18 -6.87 -13.65
C CYS A 117 12.86 -6.85 -14.43
N VAL A 118 12.53 -7.94 -15.11
CA VAL A 118 11.25 -8.10 -15.81
C VAL A 118 10.52 -9.23 -15.09
N PHE A 119 9.28 -8.97 -14.69
CA PHE A 119 8.49 -10.00 -14.03
C PHE A 119 7.88 -10.98 -15.02
N GLU A 120 7.63 -12.20 -14.55
CA GLU A 120 7.04 -13.28 -15.33
C GLU A 120 5.59 -12.95 -15.70
N ASP A 121 5.19 -13.23 -16.95
CA ASP A 121 3.85 -12.92 -17.43
C ASP A 121 2.76 -13.55 -16.53
N THR A 122 1.88 -12.71 -16.00
CA THR A 122 0.76 -13.13 -15.15
C THR A 122 -0.47 -13.58 -15.94
N SER A 123 -0.42 -13.58 -17.28
CA SER A 123 -1.53 -14.02 -18.15
C SER A 123 -1.99 -15.46 -17.89
N GLN A 124 -1.10 -16.30 -17.34
CA GLN A 124 -1.39 -17.69 -16.96
C GLN A 124 -2.33 -17.83 -15.75
N TYR A 125 -2.49 -16.78 -14.94
CA TYR A 125 -3.37 -16.83 -13.78
C TYR A 125 -4.79 -16.47 -14.19
N CYS A 126 -5.70 -17.46 -14.13
CA CYS A 126 -7.12 -17.26 -14.42
C CYS A 126 -7.72 -16.21 -13.48
N TYR A 127 -7.94 -15.00 -13.99
CA TYR A 127 -8.66 -13.95 -13.28
C TYR A 127 -10.12 -13.94 -13.68
N THR A 128 -10.99 -14.42 -12.80
CA THR A 128 -12.43 -14.61 -13.08
C THR A 128 -13.24 -13.32 -13.02
N ASN A 129 -12.69 -12.26 -12.42
CA ASN A 129 -13.39 -10.98 -12.30
C ASN A 129 -13.21 -10.15 -13.58
N LYS A 130 -14.24 -10.08 -14.42
CA LYS A 130 -14.21 -9.35 -15.69
C LYS A 130 -14.09 -7.82 -15.55
N HIS A 131 -14.36 -7.27 -14.36
CA HIS A 131 -14.40 -5.82 -14.11
C HIS A 131 -13.38 -5.36 -13.07
N GLY A 132 -12.55 -6.26 -12.55
CA GLY A 132 -11.58 -5.95 -11.51
C GLY A 132 -10.17 -5.71 -12.06
N TYR A 133 -9.37 -4.93 -11.34
CA TYR A 133 -7.96 -4.79 -11.63
C TYR A 133 -7.20 -6.02 -11.15
N GLN A 134 -6.36 -6.60 -12.00
CA GLN A 134 -5.42 -7.69 -11.66
C GLN A 134 -4.28 -7.25 -10.73
N LEU A 135 -4.38 -6.06 -10.13
CA LEU A 135 -3.35 -5.43 -9.30
C LEU A 135 -2.92 -6.34 -8.15
N ALA A 136 -3.84 -7.10 -7.53
CA ALA A 136 -3.50 -8.01 -6.44
C ALA A 136 -2.60 -9.17 -6.89
N ILE A 137 -2.87 -9.76 -8.05
CA ILE A 137 -2.04 -10.83 -8.63
C ILE A 137 -0.66 -10.28 -8.96
N HIS A 138 -0.63 -9.09 -9.57
CA HIS A 138 0.60 -8.41 -9.94
C HIS A 138 1.47 -8.11 -8.71
N VAL A 139 0.90 -7.50 -7.66
CA VAL A 139 1.64 -7.18 -6.42
C VAL A 139 2.15 -8.45 -5.74
N ALA A 140 1.31 -9.50 -5.65
CA ALA A 140 1.74 -10.77 -5.06
C ALA A 140 2.90 -11.41 -5.84
N ARG A 141 2.86 -11.36 -7.18
CA ARG A 141 3.92 -11.89 -8.05
C ARG A 141 5.23 -11.11 -7.90
N VAL A 142 5.15 -9.79 -7.87
CA VAL A 142 6.27 -8.87 -7.65
C VAL A 142 6.97 -9.18 -6.31
N VAL A 143 6.20 -9.34 -5.23
CA VAL A 143 6.75 -9.74 -3.92
C VAL A 143 7.41 -11.13 -3.99
N LEU A 144 6.76 -12.10 -4.64
CA LEU A 144 7.30 -13.46 -4.79
C LEU A 144 8.64 -13.47 -5.53
N GLU A 145 8.76 -12.69 -6.61
CA GLU A 145 10.00 -12.57 -7.37
C GLU A 145 11.08 -11.84 -6.60
N THR A 146 10.74 -10.77 -5.88
CA THR A 146 11.69 -10.06 -5.03
C THR A 146 12.25 -10.94 -3.93
N VAL A 147 11.42 -11.78 -3.31
CA VAL A 147 11.89 -12.80 -2.35
C VAL A 147 12.79 -13.82 -3.03
N ALA A 148 12.46 -14.26 -4.24
CA ALA A 148 13.29 -15.21 -4.99
C ALA A 148 14.66 -14.60 -5.38
N LEU A 149 14.71 -13.31 -5.71
CA LEU A 149 15.93 -12.55 -6.04
C LEU A 149 16.79 -12.26 -4.79
N ASN A 150 16.18 -12.09 -3.62
CA ASN A 150 16.87 -11.78 -2.36
C ASN A 150 17.46 -13.01 -1.65
N ARG A 151 17.51 -14.18 -2.29
CA ARG A 151 17.95 -15.44 -1.67
C ARG A 151 19.43 -15.48 -1.23
N SER A 152 20.21 -14.42 -1.45
CA SER A 152 21.66 -14.39 -1.19
C SER A 152 22.07 -13.87 0.19
N ASN A 153 21.17 -13.78 1.17
CA ASN A 153 21.53 -13.48 2.57
C ASN A 153 20.66 -14.25 3.57
N VAL A 154 20.62 -15.58 3.39
CA VAL A 154 20.15 -16.55 4.39
C VAL A 154 21.17 -17.68 4.49
#